data_AF-A0A852K6I9-F1
#
_entry.id   AF-A0A852K6I9-F1
#
_cell.length_a   1.000
_cell.length_b   1.000
_cell.length_c   1.000
_cell.angle_alpha   90.00
_cell.angle_beta   90.00
_cell.angle_gamma   90.00
#
_symmetry.space_group_name_H-M   'P 1'
#
loop_
_entity.id
_entity.type
_entity.pdbx_description
1 polymer ?
#
loop_
_entity_poly.entity_id
_entity_poly.type
_entity_poly.pdbx_seq_one_letter_code
_entity_poly.pdbx_strand_id
1 'polypeptide(L)'
;QLTGRWYSIGLASNSNWFKEKRHLMKMCTTIISTTAEGNLEVSSTYPKGEQCVTRNSLYTKTEQPGRFSYTSPRWGSKHNIHVVETNYEEYALVATQISKSTGPSTMVLLYSRTKELSPERLEMFTQFSREQGLTDDEILILPQTGEPGGAGM
;
A
#
# COMPACT_ATOMS: atom_id res chain seq x y z
N GLN A 1 16.23 3.99 -6.14
CA GLN A 1 15.11 3.83 -7.10
C GLN A 1 14.01 2.96 -6.51
N LEU A 2 12.74 3.16 -6.89
CA LEU A 2 11.59 2.40 -6.36
C LEU A 2 11.49 0.96 -6.88
N THR A 3 12.26 0.58 -7.88
CA THR A 3 12.19 -0.77 -8.44
C THR A 3 12.65 -1.84 -7.44
N GLY A 4 12.29 -3.08 -7.73
CA GLY A 4 12.62 -4.24 -6.94
C GLY A 4 11.50 -4.65 -5.98
N ARG A 5 11.86 -5.45 -4.98
CA ARG A 5 10.92 -6.02 -4.01
C ARG A 5 10.65 -5.06 -2.86
N TRP A 6 9.40 -5.04 -2.44
CA TRP A 6 8.87 -4.34 -1.28
C TRP A 6 7.86 -5.22 -0.55
N TYR A 7 7.70 -5.01 0.76
CA TYR A 7 6.65 -5.60 1.59
C TYR A 7 5.71 -4.50 2.06
N SER A 8 4.40 -4.72 2.00
CA SER A 8 3.42 -3.77 2.56
C SER A 8 3.34 -3.96 4.07
N ILE A 9 3.87 -3.00 4.83
CA ILE A 9 3.92 -3.04 6.30
C ILE A 9 2.68 -2.40 6.91
N GLY A 10 2.23 -1.27 6.35
CA GLY A 10 1.08 -0.53 6.84
C GLY A 10 0.13 -0.15 5.71
N LEU A 11 -1.16 -0.15 6.02
CA LEU A 11 -2.21 0.35 5.15
C LEU A 11 -3.21 1.14 5.99
N ALA A 12 -3.51 2.36 5.58
CA ALA A 12 -4.56 3.17 6.15
C ALA A 12 -5.53 3.63 5.07
N SER A 13 -6.84 3.59 5.31
CA SER A 13 -7.84 4.09 4.36
C SER A 13 -9.23 4.27 4.96
N ASN A 14 -9.92 5.32 4.54
CA ASN A 14 -11.32 5.58 4.90
C ASN A 14 -12.34 4.92 3.95
N SER A 15 -11.89 4.13 2.96
CA SER A 15 -12.79 3.47 2.02
C SER A 15 -13.63 2.37 2.69
N ASN A 16 -14.89 2.21 2.26
CA ASN A 16 -15.75 1.12 2.74
C ASN A 16 -15.12 -0.27 2.52
N TRP A 17 -14.42 -0.45 1.40
CA TRP A 17 -13.70 -1.69 1.11
C TRP A 17 -12.63 -1.99 2.17
N PHE A 18 -11.89 -0.97 2.61
CA PHE A 18 -10.92 -1.15 3.69
C PHE A 18 -11.63 -1.58 4.98
N LYS A 19 -12.66 -0.84 5.40
CA LYS A 19 -13.44 -1.14 6.61
C LYS A 19 -13.97 -2.58 6.61
N GLU A 20 -14.56 -3.01 5.50
CA GLU A 20 -15.10 -4.36 5.34
C GLU A 20 -14.03 -5.45 5.30
N LYS A 21 -12.87 -5.19 4.69
CA LYS A 21 -11.85 -6.22 4.42
C LYS A 21 -10.66 -6.19 5.36
N ARG A 22 -10.55 -5.18 6.24
CA ARG A 22 -9.43 -4.97 7.18
C ARG A 22 -9.00 -6.26 7.87
N HIS A 23 -9.95 -7.02 8.41
CA HIS A 23 -9.71 -8.27 9.14
C HIS A 23 -9.11 -9.41 8.30
N LEU A 24 -9.17 -9.31 6.97
CA LEU A 24 -8.59 -10.28 6.03
C LEU A 24 -7.24 -9.83 5.46
N MET A 25 -6.84 -8.58 5.71
CA MET A 25 -5.64 -8.02 5.13
C MET A 25 -4.40 -8.53 5.85
N LYS A 26 -3.41 -8.91 5.06
CA LYS A 26 -2.11 -9.39 5.52
C LYS A 26 -1.03 -8.71 4.69
N MET A 27 0.21 -8.82 5.16
CA MET A 27 1.37 -8.34 4.43
C MET A 27 1.42 -8.95 3.02
N CYS A 28 1.60 -8.09 2.02
CA CYS A 28 1.77 -8.44 0.62
C CYS A 28 3.24 -8.27 0.23
N THR A 29 3.69 -9.08 -0.73
CA THR A 29 4.96 -8.82 -1.44
C THR A 29 4.66 -8.11 -2.75
N THR A 30 5.29 -6.97 -2.99
CA THR A 30 5.14 -6.17 -4.20
C THR A 30 6.46 -6.11 -4.96
N ILE A 31 6.44 -6.40 -6.25
CA ILE A 31 7.56 -6.19 -7.16
C ILE A 31 7.23 -4.99 -8.05
N ILE A 32 8.17 -4.04 -8.14
CA ILE A 32 8.04 -2.85 -8.97
C ILE A 32 9.13 -2.88 -10.05
N SER A 33 8.75 -2.73 -11.31
CA SER A 33 9.65 -2.52 -12.46
C SER A 33 9.26 -1.23 -13.19
N THR A 34 10.19 -0.70 -14.00
CA THR A 34 9.98 0.50 -14.82
C THR A 34 9.86 0.14 -16.29
N THR A 35 8.92 0.75 -17.01
CA THR A 35 8.82 0.64 -18.48
C THR A 35 9.81 1.58 -19.17
N ALA A 36 9.98 1.43 -20.49
CA ALA A 36 10.78 2.35 -21.30
C ALA A 36 10.24 3.79 -21.27
N GLU A 37 8.92 3.97 -21.15
CA GLU A 37 8.33 5.30 -20.98
C GLU A 37 8.46 5.85 -19.56
N GLY A 38 8.98 5.08 -18.60
CA GLY A 38 9.11 5.47 -17.19
C GLY A 38 7.84 5.27 -16.35
N ASN A 39 6.88 4.47 -16.83
CA ASN A 39 5.75 4.01 -16.03
C ASN A 39 6.22 2.93 -15.04
N LEU A 40 5.41 2.62 -14.01
CA LEU A 40 5.70 1.53 -13.09
C LEU A 40 4.78 0.34 -13.33
N GLU A 41 5.36 -0.82 -13.57
CA GLU A 41 4.66 -2.09 -13.49
C GLU A 41 4.74 -2.61 -12.06
N VAL A 42 3.59 -2.80 -11.44
CA VAL A 42 3.47 -3.15 -10.02
C VAL A 42 2.74 -4.48 -9.91
N SER A 43 3.44 -5.49 -9.41
CA SER A 43 2.91 -6.83 -9.18
C SER A 43 2.84 -7.12 -7.69
N SER A 44 1.64 -7.07 -7.11
CA SER A 44 1.39 -7.32 -5.69
C SER A 44 0.81 -8.71 -5.47
N THR A 45 1.49 -9.51 -4.67
CA THR A 45 1.08 -10.87 -4.28
C THR A 45 0.66 -10.87 -2.83
N TYR A 46 -0.56 -11.33 -2.56
CA TYR A 46 -1.14 -11.38 -1.22
C TYR A 46 -1.73 -12.75 -0.91
N PRO A 47 -1.68 -13.19 0.35
CA PRO A 47 -2.28 -14.45 0.77
C PRO A 47 -3.82 -14.32 0.80
N LYS A 48 -4.51 -15.36 0.34
CA LYS A 48 -5.97 -15.47 0.35
C LYS A 48 -6.36 -16.92 0.67
N GLY A 49 -6.68 -17.18 1.93
CA GLY A 49 -6.86 -18.55 2.42
C GLY A 49 -5.53 -19.31 2.33
N GLU A 50 -5.56 -20.50 1.72
CA GLU A 50 -4.38 -21.34 1.49
C GLU A 50 -3.61 -20.99 0.20
N GLN A 51 -4.12 -20.04 -0.59
CA GLN A 51 -3.54 -19.67 -1.89
C GLN A 51 -2.92 -18.27 -1.86
N CYS A 52 -1.94 -18.03 -2.73
CA CYS A 52 -1.44 -16.70 -3.02
C CYS A 52 -2.09 -16.16 -4.30
N VAL A 53 -2.51 -14.90 -4.29
CA VAL A 53 -3.09 -14.23 -5.45
C VAL A 53 -2.22 -13.04 -5.83
N THR A 54 -1.85 -12.96 -7.10
CA THR A 54 -1.09 -11.83 -7.65
C THR A 54 -2.01 -10.89 -8.42
N ARG A 55 -1.80 -9.59 -8.25
CA ARG A 55 -2.45 -8.53 -9.01
C ARG A 55 -1.41 -7.64 -9.65
N ASN A 56 -1.61 -7.37 -10.94
CA ASN A 56 -0.76 -6.51 -11.73
C ASN A 56 -1.47 -5.19 -11.98
N SER A 57 -0.72 -4.09 -11.84
CA SER A 57 -1.18 -2.73 -12.10
C SER A 57 -0.09 -1.99 -12.87
N LEU A 58 -0.49 -1.17 -13.84
CA LEU A 58 0.40 -0.25 -14.53
C LEU A 58 0.12 1.17 -14.02
N TYR A 59 1.09 1.76 -13.35
CA TYR A 59 1.02 3.13 -12.84
C TYR A 59 1.68 4.06 -13.86
N THR A 60 0.87 4.91 -14.49
CA THR A 60 1.33 5.83 -15.52
C THR A 60 1.96 7.05 -14.86
N LYS A 61 3.21 7.38 -15.22
CA LYS A 61 3.88 8.58 -14.70
C LYS A 61 3.10 9.83 -15.08
N THR A 62 3.18 10.86 -14.24
CA THR A 62 2.70 12.21 -14.60
C THR A 62 3.88 13.14 -14.86
N GLU A 63 3.61 14.39 -15.19
CA GLU A 63 4.64 15.43 -15.32
C GLU A 63 5.33 15.74 -13.98
N GLN A 64 4.68 15.42 -12.86
CA GLN A 64 5.23 15.69 -11.52
C GLN A 64 6.03 14.47 -11.02
N PRO A 65 7.33 14.64 -10.69
CA PRO A 65 8.14 13.57 -10.13
C PRO A 65 7.50 12.92 -8.90
N GLY A 66 7.60 11.60 -8.80
CA GLY A 66 7.01 10.84 -7.69
C GLY A 66 5.48 10.76 -7.71
N ARG A 67 4.81 11.23 -8.78
CA ARG A 67 3.37 11.09 -8.96
C ARG A 67 3.02 10.19 -10.12
N PHE A 68 1.99 9.38 -9.91
CA PHE A 68 1.49 8.41 -10.88
C PHE A 68 -0.03 8.42 -10.88
N SER A 69 -0.59 7.90 -11.97
CA SER A 69 -2.02 7.65 -12.10
C SER A 69 -2.29 6.19 -12.40
N TYR A 70 -3.39 5.67 -11.89
CA TYR A 70 -3.86 4.32 -12.19
C TYR A 70 -5.38 4.32 -12.28
N THR A 71 -5.91 3.68 -13.34
CA THR A 71 -7.34 3.42 -13.45
C THR A 71 -7.56 1.93 -13.24
N SER A 72 -8.32 1.55 -12.22
CA SER A 72 -8.66 0.16 -11.97
C SER A 72 -9.84 -0.26 -12.84
N PRO A 73 -9.66 -1.14 -13.84
CA PRO A 73 -10.76 -1.56 -14.71
C PRO A 73 -11.81 -2.36 -13.92
N ARG A 74 -11.35 -3.14 -12.94
CA ARG A 74 -12.19 -3.98 -12.08
C ARG A 74 -13.17 -3.18 -11.21
N TRP A 75 -12.75 -2.00 -10.76
CA TRP A 75 -13.50 -1.23 -9.76
C TRP A 75 -13.97 0.13 -10.25
N GLY A 76 -13.66 0.49 -11.50
CA GLY A 76 -13.99 1.80 -12.07
C GLY A 76 -13.41 2.99 -11.29
N SER A 77 -12.33 2.80 -10.53
CA SER A 77 -11.67 3.87 -9.77
C SER A 77 -10.50 4.49 -10.49
N LYS A 78 -10.33 5.79 -10.32
CA LYS A 78 -9.10 6.51 -10.63
C LYS A 78 -8.29 6.72 -9.36
N HIS A 79 -7.00 6.51 -9.44
CA HIS A 79 -6.05 6.60 -8.34
C HIS A 79 -5.00 7.64 -8.73
N ASN A 80 -4.85 8.67 -7.90
CA ASN A 80 -3.76 9.64 -7.99
C ASN A 80 -2.78 9.31 -6.87
N ILE A 81 -1.64 8.76 -7.26
CA ILE A 81 -0.65 8.14 -6.39
C ILE A 81 0.52 9.10 -6.24
N HIS A 82 0.97 9.30 -5.02
CA HIS A 82 2.11 10.13 -4.69
C HIS A 82 3.04 9.38 -3.73
N VAL A 83 4.30 9.23 -4.13
CA VAL A 83 5.37 8.79 -3.25
C VAL A 83 5.79 10.01 -2.44
N VAL A 84 5.28 10.07 -1.21
CA VAL A 84 5.46 11.22 -0.30
C VAL A 84 6.89 11.28 0.18
N GLU A 85 7.42 10.13 0.59
CA GLU A 85 8.75 10.03 1.18
C GLU A 85 9.33 8.64 0.93
N THR A 86 10.62 8.57 0.63
CA THR A 86 11.35 7.31 0.53
C THR A 86 12.85 7.57 0.55
N ASN A 87 13.59 6.72 1.26
CA ASN A 87 15.04 6.63 1.13
C ASN A 87 15.47 5.54 0.13
N TYR A 88 14.51 4.90 -0.56
CA TYR A 88 14.67 3.82 -1.54
C TYR A 88 15.24 2.48 -1.03
N GLU A 89 15.98 2.51 0.08
CA GLU A 89 16.74 1.39 0.63
C GLU A 89 16.05 0.72 1.82
N GLU A 90 15.15 1.43 2.50
CA GLU A 90 14.51 0.93 3.72
C GLU A 90 12.98 0.99 3.60
N TYR A 91 12.41 2.15 3.26
CA TYR A 91 10.96 2.35 3.24
C TYR A 91 10.49 3.25 2.09
N ALA A 92 9.19 3.19 1.82
CA ALA A 92 8.49 4.18 1.01
C ALA A 92 7.09 4.43 1.57
N LEU A 93 6.75 5.71 1.76
CA LEU A 93 5.43 6.18 2.18
C LEU A 93 4.67 6.71 0.97
N VAL A 94 3.52 6.13 0.69
CA VAL A 94 2.75 6.39 -0.53
C VAL A 94 1.33 6.81 -0.17
N ALA A 95 0.95 8.02 -0.54
CA ALA A 95 -0.41 8.53 -0.42
C ALA A 95 -1.15 8.38 -1.75
N THR A 96 -2.41 7.93 -1.70
CA THR A 96 -3.25 7.76 -2.87
C THR A 96 -4.61 8.39 -2.64
N GLN A 97 -4.99 9.30 -3.52
CA GLN A 97 -6.35 9.82 -3.61
C GLN A 97 -7.12 8.99 -4.63
N ILE A 98 -8.21 8.36 -4.19
CA ILE A 98 -9.01 7.44 -4.98
C ILE A 98 -10.36 8.07 -5.27
N SER A 99 -10.73 8.19 -6.54
CA SER A 99 -12.04 8.68 -6.97
C SER A 99 -12.86 7.54 -7.57
N LYS A 100 -14.10 7.37 -7.08
CA LYS A 100 -15.13 6.46 -7.60
C LYS A 100 -16.49 7.15 -7.64
N SER A 101 -17.45 6.55 -8.32
CA SER A 101 -18.85 7.01 -8.32
C SER A 101 -19.48 7.06 -6.92
N THR A 102 -19.03 6.20 -6.00
CA THR A 102 -19.50 6.14 -4.62
C THR A 102 -18.88 7.20 -3.70
N GLY A 103 -17.99 8.05 -4.24
CA GLY A 103 -17.27 9.08 -3.48
C GLY A 103 -15.76 8.90 -3.47
N PRO A 104 -15.01 9.94 -3.06
CA PRO A 104 -13.56 9.87 -2.92
C PRO A 104 -13.16 9.12 -1.65
N SER A 105 -11.94 8.58 -1.64
CA SER A 105 -11.31 8.01 -0.44
C SER A 105 -9.82 8.24 -0.47
N THR A 106 -9.22 8.30 0.71
CA THR A 106 -7.78 8.41 0.92
C THR A 106 -7.23 7.03 1.27
N MET A 107 -6.01 6.75 0.80
CA MET A 107 -5.25 5.57 1.18
C MET A 107 -3.79 5.96 1.41
N VAL A 108 -3.19 5.46 2.50
CA VAL A 108 -1.75 5.56 2.77
C VAL A 108 -1.18 4.16 2.87
N LEU A 109 -0.07 3.91 2.17
CA LEU A 109 0.67 2.66 2.18
C LEU A 109 2.09 2.91 2.68
N LEU A 110 2.53 2.10 3.63
CA LEU A 110 3.91 2.01 4.06
C LEU A 110 4.53 0.74 3.50
N TYR A 111 5.52 0.90 2.64
CA TYR A 111 6.36 -0.19 2.13
C TYR A 111 7.68 -0.26 2.87
N SER A 112 8.23 -1.47 3.01
CA SER A 112 9.61 -1.70 3.46
C SER A 112 10.36 -2.69 2.56
N ARG A 113 11.69 -2.58 2.50
CA ARG A 113 12.56 -3.59 1.85
C ARG A 113 12.65 -4.89 2.65
N THR A 114 12.37 -4.85 3.95
CA THR A 114 12.33 -5.98 4.88
C THR A 114 10.91 -6.23 5.38
N LYS A 115 10.66 -7.38 6.02
CA LYS A 115 9.35 -7.68 6.62
C LYS A 115 9.11 -6.94 7.93
N GLU A 116 10.17 -6.41 8.52
CA GLU A 116 10.15 -5.66 9.76
C GLU A 116 10.68 -4.25 9.50
N LEU A 117 10.15 -3.29 10.25
CA LEU A 117 10.53 -1.90 10.17
C LEU A 117 10.62 -1.32 11.58
N SER A 118 11.47 -0.32 11.78
CA SER A 118 11.66 0.27 13.11
C SER A 118 10.36 0.91 13.64
N PRO A 119 10.16 0.95 14.97
CA PRO A 119 9.01 1.62 15.57
C PRO A 119 8.87 3.09 15.13
N GLU A 120 9.99 3.80 14.98
CA GLU A 120 10.01 5.19 14.48
C GLU A 120 9.34 5.33 13.10
N ARG A 121 9.59 4.39 12.18
CA ARG A 121 8.98 4.43 10.85
C ARG A 121 7.50 4.03 10.86
N LEU A 122 7.10 3.15 11.78
CA LEU A 122 5.68 2.84 12.00
C LEU A 122 4.93 4.04 12.59
N GLU A 123 5.55 4.76 13.52
CA GLU A 123 5.01 5.98 14.11
C GLU A 123 4.90 7.09 13.06
N MET A 124 5.93 7.30 12.23
CA MET A 124 5.89 8.22 11.08
C MET A 124 4.71 7.92 10.14
N PHE A 125 4.49 6.64 9.79
CA PHE A 125 3.33 6.24 8.99
C PHE A 125 1.99 6.55 9.68
N THR A 126 1.89 6.29 10.98
CA THR A 126 0.68 6.52 11.77
C THR A 126 0.37 8.01 11.86
N GLN A 127 1.37 8.83 12.18
CA GLN A 127 1.27 10.27 12.28
C GLN A 127 0.87 10.90 10.94
N PHE A 128 1.55 10.52 9.85
CA PHE A 128 1.19 10.99 8.52
C PHE A 128 -0.23 10.59 8.12
N SER A 129 -0.67 9.36 8.45
CA SER A 129 -2.03 8.91 8.17
C SER A 129 -3.09 9.78 8.87
N ARG A 130 -2.84 10.19 10.11
CA ARG A 130 -3.70 11.13 10.86
C ARG A 130 -3.73 12.51 10.24
N GLU A 131 -2.60 13.01 9.75
CA GLU A 131 -2.52 14.28 9.02
C GLU A 131 -3.30 14.25 7.70
N GLN A 132 -3.47 13.07 7.11
CA GLN A 132 -4.37 12.85 5.97
C GLN A 132 -5.86 12.72 6.37
N GLY A 133 -6.20 12.91 7.65
CA GLY A 133 -7.55 12.84 8.18
C GLY A 133 -8.07 11.43 8.45
N LEU A 134 -7.19 10.43 8.48
CA LEU A 134 -7.56 9.05 8.80
C LEU A 134 -7.55 8.82 10.32
N THR A 135 -8.54 8.11 10.82
CA THR A 135 -8.65 7.77 12.25
C THR A 135 -7.84 6.50 12.58
N ASP A 136 -7.60 6.24 13.87
CA ASP A 136 -6.80 5.09 14.31
C ASP A 136 -7.40 3.73 13.90
N ASP A 137 -8.73 3.63 13.82
CA ASP A 137 -9.43 2.44 13.31
C ASP A 137 -9.28 2.27 11.79
N GLU A 138 -8.99 3.35 11.08
CA GLU A 138 -8.69 3.38 9.65
C GLU A 138 -7.21 3.10 9.35
N ILE A 139 -6.38 2.83 10.37
CA ILE A 139 -4.96 2.48 10.25
C ILE A 139 -4.77 1.00 10.61
N LEU A 140 -3.99 0.28 9.81
CA LEU A 140 -3.65 -1.12 10.04
C LEU A 140 -2.15 -1.37 9.78
N ILE A 141 -1.44 -1.85 10.80
CA ILE A 141 -0.17 -2.55 10.60
C ILE A 141 -0.49 -3.98 10.15
N LEU A 142 0.01 -4.36 8.99
CA LEU A 142 -0.37 -5.59 8.32
C LEU A 142 0.33 -6.79 8.95
N PRO A 143 -0.40 -7.80 9.43
CA PRO A 143 0.21 -8.99 10.02
C PRO A 143 0.98 -9.80 8.96
N GLN A 144 2.11 -10.37 9.36
CA GLN A 144 2.86 -11.30 8.53
C GLN A 144 2.06 -12.59 8.28
N THR A 145 2.28 -13.23 7.14
CA THR A 145 1.76 -14.59 6.91
C THR A 145 2.71 -15.58 7.60
N GLY A 146 2.39 -16.03 8.81
CA GLY A 146 3.19 -17.07 9.47
C GLY A 146 3.37 -17.04 10.99
N GLU A 147 2.58 -16.30 11.78
CA GLU A 147 2.46 -16.63 13.21
C GLU A 147 1.10 -17.32 13.45
N PRO A 148 1.08 -18.61 13.82
CA PRO A 148 -0.03 -19.13 14.60
C PRO A 148 -0.11 -18.26 15.85
N GLY A 149 -1.32 -17.80 16.19
CA GLY A 149 -1.53 -17.15 17.48
C GLY A 149 -0.88 -17.98 18.58
N GLY A 150 -0.09 -17.32 19.43
CA GLY A 150 0.59 -17.98 20.54
C GLY A 150 -0.38 -18.84 21.33
N ALA A 151 -0.25 -20.16 21.18
CA ALA A 151 -0.69 -21.11 22.19
C ALA A 151 0.37 -21.05 23.29
N GLY A 152 0.18 -20.10 24.20
CA GLY A 152 1.05 -19.86 25.33
C GLY A 152 0.21 -19.33 26.49
N MET A 153 -0.70 -20.17 26.98
CA MET A 153 -1.15 -20.27 28.37
C MET A 153 -1.97 -21.54 28.55
#